data_AF-A0AAP2GKP1-F1
#
_entry.id   AF-A0AAP2GKP1-F1
#
_cell.length_a   1.000
_cell.length_b   1.000
_cell.length_c   1.000
_cell.angle_alpha   90.00
_cell.angle_beta   90.00
_cell.angle_gamma   90.00
#
_symmetry.space_group_name_H-M   'P 1'
#
loop_
_entity.id
_entity.type
_entity.pdbx_description
1 polymer ?
#
loop_
_entity_poly.entity_id
_entity_poly.type
_entity_poly.pdbx_seq_one_letter_code
_entity_poly.pdbx_strand_id
1 'polypeptide(L)' 'MSVLTSLRERRQRGKKSIAVLVDPDKVEDPARLTQLINLASENCVDYFFVGGSLVTTSNLGQIVRQIK' A
#
# COMPACT_ATOMS: atom_id res chain seq x y z
N MET A 1 17.10 5.31 -0.37
CA MET A 1 16.71 5.63 1.03
C MET A 1 15.86 4.51 1.57
N SER A 2 15.93 4.21 2.87
CA SER A 2 15.01 3.24 3.49
C SER A 2 13.66 3.89 3.82
N VAL A 3 12.58 3.09 3.84
CA VAL A 3 11.26 3.55 4.31
C VAL A 3 11.35 4.06 5.75
N LEU A 4 12.12 3.38 6.60
CA LEU A 4 12.34 3.78 8.00
C LEU A 4 12.96 5.18 8.12
N THR A 5 13.94 5.50 7.29
CA THR A 5 14.55 6.84 7.24
C THR A 5 13.50 7.89 6.87
N SER A 6 12.69 7.63 5.84
CA SER A 6 11.65 8.54 5.37
C SER A 6 10.57 8.80 6.43
N LEU A 7 10.15 7.75 7.15
CA LEU A 7 9.18 7.86 8.25
C LEU A 7 9.73 8.67 9.43
N ARG A 8 11.01 8.47 9.78
CA ARG A 8 11.70 9.25 10.82
C ARG A 8 11.78 10.74 10.45
N GLU A 9 12.15 11.06 9.22
CA GLU A 9 12.18 12.44 8.73
C GLU A 9 10.81 13.10 8.72
N ARG A 10 9.78 12.39 8.22
CA ARG A 10 8.39 12.89 8.22
C ARG A 10 7.89 13.16 9.63
N ARG A 11 8.19 12.27 10.58
CA ARG A 11 7.88 12.46 12.01
C ARG A 11 8.60 13.68 12.58
N GLN A 12 9.89 13.85 12.31
CA GLN A 12 10.67 15.01 12.77
C GLN A 12 10.14 16.34 12.22
N ARG A 13 9.67 16.35 10.97
CA ARG A 13 9.09 17.54 10.32
C ARG A 13 7.60 17.77 10.65
N GLY A 14 7.00 16.95 11.51
CA GLY A 14 5.56 17.02 11.82
C GLY A 14 4.64 16.69 10.64
N LYS A 15 5.18 16.15 9.54
CA LYS A 15 4.41 15.81 8.34
C LYS A 15 3.63 14.53 8.57
N LYS A 16 2.30 14.66 8.66
CA LYS A 16 1.39 13.50 8.72
C LYS A 16 1.51 12.69 7.44
N SER A 17 1.43 11.37 7.60
CA SER A 17 1.47 10.45 6.47
C SER A 17 0.32 9.48 6.58
N ILE A 18 -0.26 9.12 5.45
CA ILE A 18 -1.33 8.12 5.39
C ILE A 18 -0.83 6.88 4.66
N ALA A 19 -1.18 5.72 5.19
CA ALA A 19 -0.86 4.43 4.60
C ALA A 19 -2.14 3.64 4.38
N VAL A 20 -2.26 2.98 3.24
CA VAL A 20 -3.36 2.05 2.95
C VAL A 20 -2.83 0.62 3.05
N LEU A 21 -3.43 -0.19 3.89
CA LEU A 21 -3.12 -1.62 4.03
C LEU A 21 -4.06 -2.44 3.15
N VAL A 22 -3.48 -3.16 2.19
CA VAL A 22 -4.17 -4.05 1.26
C VAL A 22 -3.99 -5.49 1.74
N ASP A 23 -5.10 -6.14 2.07
CA ASP A 23 -5.15 -7.54 2.48
C ASP A 23 -5.25 -8.46 1.25
N PRO A 24 -4.21 -9.27 0.92
CA PRO A 24 -4.18 -10.08 -0.28
C PRO A 24 -5.25 -11.17 -0.32
N ASP A 25 -5.79 -11.58 0.83
CA ASP A 25 -6.85 -12.60 0.90
C ASP A 25 -8.22 -12.01 0.55
N LYS A 26 -8.39 -10.70 0.65
CA LYS A 26 -9.66 -9.99 0.36
C LYS A 26 -9.69 -9.36 -1.04
N VAL A 27 -8.59 -9.46 -1.79
CA VAL A 27 -8.51 -8.97 -3.16
C VAL A 27 -8.85 -10.12 -4.10
N GLU A 28 -10.14 -10.35 -4.27
CA GLU A 28 -10.66 -11.35 -5.22
C GLU A 28 -10.77 -10.77 -6.65
N ASP A 29 -10.92 -9.45 -6.78
CA ASP A 29 -11.14 -8.75 -8.05
C ASP A 29 -10.02 -7.72 -8.36
N PRO A 30 -9.21 -7.96 -9.41
CA PRO A 30 -8.22 -7.01 -9.93
C PRO A 30 -8.76 -5.61 -10.24
N ALA A 31 -10.01 -5.48 -10.70
CA ALA A 31 -10.59 -4.19 -11.06
C ALA A 31 -10.81 -3.32 -9.82
N ARG A 32 -11.23 -3.94 -8.70
CA ARG A 32 -11.36 -3.25 -7.40
C ARG A 32 -10.02 -2.76 -6.87
N LEU A 33 -8.96 -3.55 -7.02
CA LEU A 33 -7.62 -3.13 -6.61
C LEU A 33 -7.15 -1.92 -7.43
N THR A 34 -7.40 -1.92 -8.73
CA THR A 34 -7.06 -0.79 -9.62
C THR A 34 -7.83 0.48 -9.21
N GLN A 35 -9.12 0.38 -8.91
CA GLN A 35 -9.91 1.49 -8.38
C GLN A 35 -9.34 2.04 -7.07
N LEU A 36 -8.94 1.17 -6.16
CA LEU A 36 -8.34 1.56 -4.88
C LEU A 36 -6.99 2.27 -5.07
N ILE A 37 -6.16 1.81 -6.01
CA ILE A 37 -4.89 2.46 -6.37
C ILE A 37 -5.15 3.86 -6.93
N ASN A 38 -6.13 4.01 -7.84
CA ASN A 38 -6.49 5.30 -8.41
C ASN A 38 -6.97 6.27 -7.34
N LEU A 39 -7.89 5.84 -6.47
CA LEU A 39 -8.40 6.66 -5.36
C LEU A 39 -7.27 7.10 -4.41
N ALA A 40 -6.36 6.19 -4.09
CA ALA A 40 -5.23 6.50 -3.21
C ALA A 40 -4.20 7.44 -3.90
N SER A 41 -4.02 7.33 -5.21
CA SER A 41 -3.22 8.28 -5.99
C SER A 41 -3.85 9.68 -6.01
N GLU A 42 -5.16 9.77 -6.27
CA GLU A 42 -5.91 11.03 -6.27
C GLU A 42 -5.91 11.72 -4.91
N ASN A 43 -6.00 10.94 -3.82
CA ASN A 43 -6.01 11.45 -2.45
C ASN A 43 -4.60 11.62 -1.84
N CYS A 44 -3.54 11.53 -2.64
CA CYS A 44 -2.15 11.73 -2.20
C CYS A 44 -1.72 10.80 -1.05
N VAL A 45 -2.11 9.52 -1.10
CA VAL A 45 -1.68 8.53 -0.10
C VAL A 45 -0.16 8.33 -0.19
N ASP A 46 0.51 8.32 0.96
CA ASP A 46 1.98 8.29 1.00
C ASP A 46 2.57 6.89 0.89
N TYR A 47 1.84 5.87 1.35
CA TYR A 47 2.32 4.50 1.43
C TYR A 47 1.22 3.49 1.14
N PHE A 48 1.55 2.44 0.39
CA PHE A 48 0.77 1.22 0.32
C PHE A 48 1.50 0.11 1.05
N PHE A 49 0.81 -0.53 1.98
CA PHE A 49 1.27 -1.76 2.63
C PHE A 49 0.45 -2.92 2.10
N VAL A 50 1.07 -4.07 1.90
CA VAL A 50 0.40 -5.29 1.46
C VAL A 50 0.67 -6.35 2.52
N GLY A 51 -0.38 -6.90 3.10
CA GLY A 51 -0.27 -7.88 4.18
C GLY A 51 -1.63 -8.24 4.78
N GLY A 52 -1.70 -9.41 5.41
CA GLY A 52 -2.93 -9.98 5.96
C GLY A 52 -2.61 -11.16 6.87
N SER A 53 -3.64 -11.87 7.33
CA SER A 53 -3.46 -12.98 8.27
C SER A 53 -2.74 -14.18 7.63
N LEU A 54 -3.11 -14.56 6.41
CA LEU A 54 -2.56 -15.73 5.73
C LEU A 54 -2.00 -15.35 4.35
N VAL A 55 -0.89 -14.62 4.35
CA VAL A 55 -0.30 -14.14 3.09
C VAL A 55 0.20 -15.31 2.24
N THR A 56 -0.55 -15.67 1.21
CA THR A 56 -0.10 -16.61 0.18
C THR A 56 0.79 -15.89 -0.85
N THR A 57 1.95 -16.47 -1.15
CA THR A 57 2.99 -15.86 -2.00
C THR A 57 2.52 -15.52 -3.42
N SER A 58 1.56 -16.28 -3.96
CA SER A 58 1.01 -16.07 -5.31
C SER A 58 0.22 -14.76 -5.43
N ASN A 59 -0.67 -14.48 -4.47
CA ASN A 59 -1.54 -13.30 -4.51
C ASN A 59 -0.75 -12.02 -4.22
N LEU A 60 0.19 -12.07 -3.27
CA LEU A 60 1.04 -10.92 -2.93
C LEU A 60 1.84 -10.43 -4.14
N GLY A 61 2.42 -11.34 -4.92
CA GLY A 61 3.19 -10.98 -6.12
C GLY A 61 2.34 -10.34 -7.22
N GLN A 62 1.07 -10.72 -7.36
CA GLN A 62 0.17 -10.08 -8.31
C GLN A 62 -0.23 -8.67 -7.86
N ILE A 63 -0.55 -8.49 -6.59
CA ILE A 63 -0.95 -7.20 -6.02
C ILE A 63 0.19 -6.18 -6.11
N VAL A 64 1.41 -6.58 -5.73
CA VAL A 64 2.58 -5.70 -5.83
C VAL A 64 2.87 -5.29 -7.28
N ARG A 65 2.65 -6.18 -8.26
CA ARG A 65 2.78 -5.85 -9.69
C ARG A 65 1.72 -4.89 -10.21
N GLN A 66 0.54 -4.86 -9.60
CA GLN A 66 -0.50 -3.88 -9.97
C GLN A 66 -0.28 -2.51 -9.34
N ILE A 67 0.33 -2.46 -8.15
CA ILE A 67 0.61 -1.20 -7.43
C ILE A 67 1.85 -0.48 -8.01
N LYS A 68 2.81 -1.22 -8.57
CA LYS A 68 4.10 -0.69 -9.05
C LYS A 68 4.05 -0.31 -10.53
#